data_AF-A0A329BF61-F1
#
_entry.id   AF-A0A329BF61-F1
#
_cell.length_a   1.000
_cell.length_b   1.000
_cell.length_c   1.000
_cell.angle_alpha   90.00
_cell.angle_beta   90.00
_cell.angle_gamma   90.00
#
_symmetry.space_group_name_H-M   'P 1'
#
loop_
_entity.id
_entity.type
_entity.pdbx_description
1 polymer ?
#
loop_
_entity_poly.entity_id
_entity_poly.type
_entity_poly.pdbx_seq_one_letter_code
_entity_poly.pdbx_strand_id
1 'polypeptide(L)'
;MVQKKDDIFLTVDGRRAAAEEEKARQLALGITSYRWSSSNDEGVCERCMVNYGKVFRWDDPPPTGHPGEGKFCSRKEGCRCIAIPVFSQG
;
A
#
# COMPACT_ATOMS: atom_id res chain seq x y z
N MET A 1 -19.73 -28.39 -8.89
CA MET A 1 -18.70 -27.57 -9.56
C MET A 1 -18.76 -26.17 -8.96
N VAL A 2 -18.08 -25.95 -7.83
CA VAL A 2 -18.06 -24.64 -7.17
C VAL A 2 -17.17 -23.73 -8.00
N GLN A 3 -17.74 -22.60 -8.43
CA GLN A 3 -17.06 -21.56 -9.19
C GLN A 3 -15.87 -21.06 -8.37
N LYS A 4 -14.64 -21.28 -8.85
CA LYS A 4 -13.42 -20.61 -8.36
C LYS A 4 -13.42 -19.17 -8.90
N LYS A 5 -14.26 -18.33 -8.32
CA LYS A 5 -14.03 -16.88 -8.28
C LYS A 5 -13.73 -16.58 -6.81
N ASP A 6 -12.86 -15.59 -6.55
CA ASP A 6 -12.65 -14.97 -5.23
C ASP A 6 -11.25 -15.09 -4.57
N ASP A 7 -10.19 -15.41 -5.32
CA ASP A 7 -8.81 -15.27 -4.79
C ASP A 7 -8.05 -14.05 -5.32
N ILE A 8 -8.64 -13.26 -6.22
CA ILE A 8 -7.87 -12.22 -6.94
C ILE A 8 -7.36 -11.11 -6.02
N PHE A 9 -8.05 -10.79 -4.92
CA PHE A 9 -7.63 -9.81 -3.92
C PHE A 9 -6.63 -10.35 -2.89
N LEU A 10 -6.44 -11.67 -2.84
CA LEU A 10 -5.47 -12.33 -1.96
C LEU A 10 -4.12 -12.58 -2.66
N THR A 11 -4.03 -12.36 -3.97
CA THR A 11 -2.76 -12.44 -4.70
C THR A 11 -1.97 -11.13 -4.61
N VAL A 12 -0.64 -11.25 -4.75
CA VAL A 12 0.26 -10.09 -4.85
C VAL A 12 -0.18 -9.11 -5.95
N ASP A 13 -0.67 -9.61 -7.08
CA ASP A 13 -1.10 -8.76 -8.20
C ASP A 13 -2.39 -8.00 -7.89
N GLY A 14 -3.35 -8.61 -7.19
CA GLY A 14 -4.54 -7.90 -6.72
C GLY A 14 -4.22 -6.83 -5.68
N ARG A 15 -3.26 -7.09 -4.78
CA ARG A 15 -2.78 -6.10 -3.82
C ARG A 15 -2.12 -4.90 -4.49
N ARG A 16 -1.31 -5.13 -5.52
CA ARG A 16 -0.69 -4.08 -6.35
C ARG A 16 -1.75 -3.26 -7.07
N ALA A 17 -2.73 -3.91 -7.69
CA ALA A 17 -3.82 -3.22 -8.37
C ALA A 17 -4.60 -2.32 -7.42
N ALA A 18 -4.91 -2.81 -6.21
CA ALA A 18 -5.58 -2.02 -5.18
C ALA A 18 -4.74 -0.82 -4.69
N ALA A 19 -3.41 -0.98 -4.60
CA ALA A 19 -2.50 0.11 -4.23
C ALA A 19 -2.47 1.21 -5.30
N GLU A 20 -2.40 0.83 -6.59
CA GLU A 20 -2.46 1.78 -7.70
C GLU A 20 -3.81 2.49 -7.77
N GLU A 21 -4.92 1.78 -7.54
CA GLU A 21 -6.25 2.40 -7.50
C GLU A 21 -6.37 3.41 -6.35
N GLU A 22 -5.85 3.08 -5.16
CA GLU A 22 -5.83 4.01 -4.03
C GLU A 22 -5.01 5.26 -4.31
N LYS A 23 -3.83 5.10 -4.93
CA LYS A 23 -3.02 6.23 -5.41
C LYS A 23 -3.81 7.10 -6.37
N ALA A 24 -4.46 6.50 -7.37
CA ALA A 24 -5.27 7.22 -8.35
C ALA A 24 -6.42 7.98 -7.69
N ARG A 25 -7.14 7.35 -6.75
CA ARG A 25 -8.22 7.99 -5.98
C ARG A 25 -7.74 9.20 -5.19
N GLN A 26 -6.63 9.09 -4.46
CA GLN A 26 -6.10 10.20 -3.67
C GLN A 26 -5.62 11.35 -4.57
N LEU A 27 -4.90 11.05 -5.64
CA LEU A 27 -4.45 12.07 -6.60
C LEU A 27 -5.64 12.78 -7.27
N ALA A 28 -6.71 12.06 -7.61
CA ALA A 28 -7.93 12.64 -8.17
C ALA A 28 -8.63 13.61 -7.20
N LEU A 29 -8.44 13.42 -5.89
CA LEU A 29 -8.95 14.30 -4.84
C LEU A 29 -7.98 15.44 -4.47
N GLY A 30 -6.87 15.59 -5.20
CA GLY A 30 -5.84 16.61 -4.91
C GLY A 30 -4.94 16.27 -3.71
N ILE A 31 -5.03 15.05 -3.18
CA ILE A 31 -4.22 14.60 -2.05
C ILE A 31 -2.87 14.13 -2.60
N THR A 32 -1.82 14.92 -2.36
CA THR A 32 -0.47 14.66 -2.89
C THR A 32 0.44 13.91 -1.92
N SER A 33 0.01 13.73 -0.67
CA SER A 33 0.81 13.11 0.39
C SER A 33 -0.01 12.14 1.22
N TYR A 34 0.65 11.12 1.75
CA TYR A 34 0.04 10.11 2.60
C TYR A 34 0.97 9.75 3.76
N ARG A 35 0.38 9.31 4.87
CA ARG A 35 1.08 8.69 5.99
C ARG A 35 1.08 7.17 5.81
N TRP A 36 2.25 6.56 5.88
CA TRP A 36 2.39 5.12 5.81
C TRP A 36 1.82 4.48 7.08
N SER A 37 0.88 3.55 6.91
CA SER A 37 0.35 2.74 8.01
C SER A 37 0.58 1.27 7.76
N SER A 38 0.91 0.54 8.82
CA SER A 38 1.21 -0.88 8.83
C SER A 38 0.37 -1.55 9.92
N SER A 39 0.01 -2.81 9.71
CA SER A 39 -0.70 -3.62 10.72
C SER A 39 0.15 -3.92 11.97
N ASN A 40 1.47 -3.69 11.90
CA ASN A 40 2.44 -3.89 13.00
C ASN A 40 2.38 -5.28 13.65
N ASP A 41 2.06 -6.30 12.86
CA ASP A 41 2.04 -7.70 13.27
C ASP A 41 3.18 -8.48 12.58
N GLU A 42 3.36 -9.75 12.98
CA GLU A 42 4.46 -10.63 12.55
C GLU A 42 4.58 -10.83 11.02
N GLY A 43 3.51 -10.53 10.29
CA GLY A 43 3.50 -10.63 8.83
C GLY A 43 3.87 -9.33 8.10
N VAL A 44 4.28 -8.28 8.80
CA VAL A 44 4.85 -7.08 8.18
C VAL A 44 6.32 -7.35 7.86
N CYS A 45 6.70 -7.14 6.61
CA CYS A 45 8.12 -7.21 6.22
C CYS A 45 8.91 -6.10 6.94
N GLU A 46 10.06 -6.44 7.53
CA GLU A 46 10.94 -5.50 8.24
C GLU A 46 11.28 -4.26 7.42
N ARG A 47 11.47 -4.42 6.10
CA ARG A 47 11.76 -3.31 5.18
C ARG A 47 10.62 -2.30 5.07
N CYS A 48 9.37 -2.70 5.28
CA CYS A 48 8.22 -1.79 5.29
C CYS A 48 7.96 -1.21 6.68
N MET A 49 8.37 -1.90 7.74
CA MET A 49 8.17 -1.45 9.13
C MET A 49 8.88 -0.12 9.40
N VAL A 50 10.06 0.10 8.80
CA VAL A 50 10.83 1.36 8.95
C VAL A 50 10.10 2.60 8.42
N ASN A 51 9.05 2.41 7.62
CA ASN A 51 8.24 3.50 7.07
C ASN A 51 7.04 3.85 7.94
N TYR A 52 6.69 3.02 8.93
CA TYR A 52 5.51 3.22 9.75
C TYR A 52 5.45 4.64 10.35
N GLY A 53 4.31 5.32 10.13
CA GLY A 53 4.07 6.67 10.63
C GLY A 53 4.71 7.79 9.83
N LYS A 54 5.66 7.49 8.92
CA LYS A 54 6.29 8.51 8.07
C LYS A 54 5.33 9.00 6.99
N VAL A 55 5.49 10.26 6.59
CA VAL A 55 4.74 10.88 5.50
C VAL A 55 5.58 10.89 4.25
N PHE A 56 4.99 10.48 3.14
CA PHE A 56 5.61 10.48 1.82
C PHE A 56 4.69 11.18 0.82
N ARG A 57 5.28 11.67 -0.27
CA ARG A 57 4.52 12.19 -1.40
C ARG A 57 4.26 11.07 -2.40
N TRP A 58 3.17 11.20 -3.16
CA TRP A 58 2.86 10.26 -4.23
C TRP A 58 3.85 10.32 -5.41
N ASP A 59 4.57 11.44 -5.57
CA ASP A 59 5.60 11.66 -6.60
C ASP A 59 7.04 11.40 -6.11
N ASP A 60 7.23 11.24 -4.80
CA ASP A 60 8.54 10.95 -4.17
C ASP A 60 8.42 9.76 -3.18
N PRO A 61 8.28 8.53 -3.71
CA PRO A 61 8.17 7.33 -2.88
C PRO A 61 9.51 6.99 -2.19
N PRO A 62 9.47 6.31 -1.03
CA PRO A 62 10.68 5.71 -0.47
C PRO A 62 11.23 4.63 -1.42
N PRO A 63 12.50 4.21 -1.26
CA PRO A 63 13.09 3.15 -2.07
C PRO A 63 12.27 1.86 -2.11
N THR A 64 11.49 1.60 -1.05
CA THR A 64 10.60 0.46 -0.87
C THR A 64 9.35 0.47 -1.77
N GLY A 65 9.10 1.54 -2.52
CA GLY A 65 7.84 1.77 -3.23
C GLY A 65 6.74 2.29 -2.30
N HIS A 66 5.51 2.37 -2.81
CA HIS A 66 4.35 2.78 -2.03
C HIS A 66 3.76 1.61 -1.19
N PRO A 67 2.94 1.90 -0.16
CA PRO A 67 2.21 0.86 0.58
C PRO A 67 1.38 -0.01 -0.37
N GLY A 68 1.37 -1.33 -0.15
CA GLY A 68 0.58 -2.29 -0.93
C GLY A 68 1.25 -2.83 -2.20
N GLU A 69 2.26 -2.16 -2.75
CA GLU A 69 2.97 -2.62 -3.97
C GLU A 69 3.81 -3.90 -3.74
N GLY A 70 4.27 -4.11 -2.50
CA GLY A 70 5.03 -5.28 -2.11
C GLY A 70 6.38 -5.44 -2.82
N LYS A 71 6.96 -4.36 -3.35
CA LYS A 71 8.21 -4.36 -4.13
C LYS A 71 9.38 -5.10 -3.44
N PHE A 72 9.41 -5.10 -2.11
CA PHE A 72 10.43 -5.79 -1.31
C PHE A 72 9.84 -6.78 -0.29
N CYS A 73 8.55 -7.09 -0.40
CA CYS A 73 7.91 -8.07 0.48
C CYS A 73 8.01 -9.45 -0.17
N SER A 74 8.74 -10.38 0.44
CA SER A 74 8.86 -11.76 -0.03
C SER A 74 7.61 -12.62 0.21
N ARG A 75 6.50 -12.03 0.68
CA ARG A 75 5.31 -12.78 1.10
C ARG A 75 4.37 -13.04 -0.08
N LYS A 76 3.83 -14.26 -0.13
CA LYS A 76 2.87 -14.71 -1.15
C LYS A 76 1.54 -13.94 -1.13
N GLU A 77 1.15 -13.43 0.04
CA GLU A 77 -0.08 -12.64 0.25
C GLU A 77 0.06 -11.15 -0.13
N GLY A 78 1.27 -10.70 -0.48
CA GLY A 78 1.60 -9.29 -0.73
C GLY A 78 1.84 -8.44 0.53
N CYS A 79 1.97 -7.13 0.32
CA CYS A 79 2.17 -6.16 1.40
C CYS A 79 0.81 -5.77 2.02
N ARG A 80 0.76 -5.67 3.35
CA ARG A 80 -0.45 -5.23 4.10
C ARG A 80 -0.39 -3.78 4.57
N CYS A 81 0.61 -3.03 4.13
CA CYS A 81 0.69 -1.60 4.43
C CYS A 81 -0.31 -0.83 3.57
N ILE A 82 -0.83 0.27 4.11
CA ILE A 82 -1.79 1.16 3.44
C ILE A 82 -1.30 2.62 3.48
N ALA A 83 -1.80 3.42 2.54
CA ALA A 83 -1.55 4.86 2.45
C ALA A 83 -2.73 5.62 3.09
N ILE A 84 -2.53 6.21 4.27
CA ILE A 84 -3.55 7.06 4.89
C ILE A 84 -3.42 8.47 4.32
N PRO A 85 -4.45 9.03 3.67
CA PRO A 85 -4.36 10.36 3.07
C PRO A 85 -4.02 11.43 4.12
N VAL A 86 -3.13 12.35 3.76
CA VAL A 86 -2.82 13.53 4.57
C VAL A 86 -3.44 14.75 3.91
N PHE A 87 -4.48 15.30 4.53
CA PHE A 87 -5.09 16.55 4.11
C PHE A 87 -4.23 17.70 4.63
N SER A 88 -3.59 18.45 3.75
CA SER A 88 -3.12 19.79 4.11
C SER A 88 -4.37 20.64 4.33
N GLN A 89 -4.64 21.04 5.58
CA GLN A 89 -5.62 22.10 5.83
C GLN A 89 -5.06 23.37 5.18
N GLY A 90 -5.59 23.72 4.02
CA GLY A 90 -5.41 25.03 3.39
C GLY A 90 -6.51 25.96 3.83
#